data_AF-G8RLF6-F1
#
_entry.id   AF-G8RLF6-F1
#
_cell.length_a   1.000
_cell.length_b   1.000
_cell.length_c   1.000
_cell.angle_alpha   90.00
_cell.angle_beta   90.00
_cell.angle_gamma   90.00
#
_symmetry.space_group_name_H-M   'P 1'
#
loop_
_entity.id
_entity.type
_entity.pdbx_description
1 polymer ?
#
loop_
_entity_poly.entity_id
_entity_poly.type
_entity_poly.pdbx_seq_one_letter_code
_entity_poly.pdbx_strand_id
1 'polypeptide(L)' 'MSYVKPGTEGSIVVAPRYENFIGGKWVPPVDGRYFENPSPVDGKTFCEVPRSTAADITAADIDLALIPPADRPRVRGP' A
#
# COMPACT_ATOMS: atom_id res chain seq x y z
N MET A 1 -16.32 2.45 18.64
CA MET A 1 -15.17 1.53 18.74
C MET A 1 -13.90 2.35 18.76
N SER A 2 -13.11 2.28 19.83
CA SER A 2 -11.75 2.85 19.86
C SER A 2 -10.78 1.74 19.46
N TYR A 3 -9.99 1.96 18.41
CA TYR A 3 -8.92 1.03 18.04
C TYR A 3 -7.69 1.29 18.90
N VAL A 4 -7.06 0.21 19.39
CA VAL A 4 -5.80 0.30 20.11
C VAL A 4 -4.72 0.84 19.16
N LYS A 5 -3.86 1.74 19.65
CA LYS A 5 -2.88 2.46 18.81
C LYS A 5 -1.97 1.47 18.06
N PRO A 6 -1.74 1.65 16.76
CA PRO A 6 -0.78 0.84 16.01
C PRO A 6 0.56 0.76 16.73
N GLY A 7 1.11 -0.46 16.89
CA GLY A 7 2.38 -0.70 17.60
C GLY A 7 2.25 -0.97 19.11
N THR A 8 1.03 -1.10 19.64
CA THR A 8 0.77 -1.52 21.03
C THR A 8 0.06 -2.87 21.10
N GLU A 9 0.15 -3.55 22.24
CA GLU A 9 -0.43 -4.88 22.45
C GLU A 9 -1.96 -4.86 22.21
N GLY A 10 -2.45 -5.74 21.32
CA GLY A 10 -3.85 -5.76 20.89
C GLY A 10 -4.20 -4.85 19.70
N SER A 11 -3.22 -4.13 19.13
CA SER A 11 -3.42 -3.39 17.88
C SER A 11 -3.30 -4.29 16.65
N ILE A 12 -3.97 -3.89 15.56
CA ILE A 12 -3.71 -4.46 14.24
C ILE A 12 -2.25 -4.10 13.89
N VAL A 13 -1.46 -5.09 13.47
CA VAL A 13 -0.09 -4.85 13.01
C VAL A 13 -0.16 -3.99 11.74
N VAL A 14 0.47 -2.83 11.78
CA VAL A 14 0.59 -1.93 10.61
C VAL A 14 2.05 -1.86 10.20
N ALA A 15 2.32 -2.03 8.91
CA ALA A 15 3.67 -1.89 8.38
C ALA A 15 4.06 -0.40 8.36
N PRO A 16 5.33 -0.05 8.68
CA PRO A 16 5.77 1.34 8.69
C PRO A 16 5.72 1.98 7.30
N ARG A 17 5.87 1.18 6.23
CA ARG A 17 5.77 1.64 4.84
C ARG A 17 5.11 0.56 3.99
N TYR A 18 4.25 1.00 3.07
CA TYR A 18 3.64 0.18 2.03
C TYR A 18 4.21 0.53 0.66
N GLU A 19 4.15 -0.43 -0.26
CA GLU A 19 4.54 -0.26 -1.66
C GLU A 19 3.31 -0.39 -2.57
N ASN A 20 3.43 -0.07 -3.86
CA ASN A 20 2.35 -0.29 -4.83
C ASN A 20 2.20 -1.78 -5.11
N PHE A 21 0.97 -2.29 -5.15
CA PHE A 21 0.73 -3.66 -5.60
C PHE A 21 0.44 -3.68 -7.10
N ILE A 22 1.48 -3.94 -7.90
CA ILE A 22 1.43 -3.93 -9.36
C ILE A 22 1.75 -5.34 -9.86
N GLY A 23 0.87 -5.92 -10.67
CA GLY A 23 1.19 -7.20 -11.30
C GLY A 23 1.34 -8.40 -10.36
N GLY A 24 0.85 -8.28 -9.13
CA GLY A 24 1.03 -9.32 -8.11
C GLY A 24 2.29 -9.16 -7.28
N LYS A 25 3.02 -8.07 -7.46
CA LYS A 25 4.25 -7.75 -6.73
C LYS A 25 4.10 -6.42 -6.00
N TRP A 26 4.80 -6.31 -4.87
CA TRP A 26 4.97 -5.05 -4.17
C TRP A 26 6.14 -4.30 -4.82
N VAL A 27 5.85 -3.14 -5.41
CA VAL A 27 6.75 -2.34 -6.24
C VAL A 27 6.76 -0.91 -5.69
N PRO A 28 7.93 -0.29 -5.49
CA PRO A 28 7.99 1.11 -5.07
C PRO A 28 7.41 2.05 -6.13
N PRO A 29 6.90 3.22 -5.73
CA PRO A 29 6.39 4.21 -6.66
C PRO A 29 7.50 4.67 -7.60
N VAL A 30 7.19 4.87 -8.88
CA VAL A 30 8.16 5.25 -9.91
C VAL A 30 8.93 6.53 -9.53
N ASP A 31 8.22 7.52 -8.96
CA ASP A 31 8.81 8.78 -8.51
C ASP A 31 9.47 8.71 -7.12
N GLY A 32 9.43 7.55 -6.45
CA GLY A 32 9.96 7.35 -5.09
C GLY A 32 9.26 8.16 -4.00
N ARG A 33 8.10 8.75 -4.30
CA ARG A 33 7.35 9.62 -3.39
C ARG A 33 6.40 8.82 -2.52
N TYR A 34 6.34 9.17 -1.24
CA TYR A 34 5.42 8.58 -0.27
C TYR A 34 4.65 9.68 0.45
N PHE A 35 3.50 9.32 0.99
CA PHE A 35 2.65 10.13 1.86
C PHE A 35 2.65 9.55 3.26
N GLU A 36 2.76 10.44 4.23
CA GLU A 36 2.48 10.11 5.62
C GLU A 36 0.98 9.90 5.81
N ASN A 37 0.61 8.83 6.52
CA ASN A 37 -0.76 8.56 6.95
C ASN A 37 -0.87 8.87 8.46
N PRO A 38 -1.24 10.10 8.84
CA PRO A 38 -1.42 10.46 10.23
C PRO A 38 -2.69 9.83 10.80
N SER A 39 -2.61 9.36 12.04
CA SER A 39 -3.75 8.84 12.78
C SER A 39 -4.80 9.95 12.97
N PRO A 40 -6.09 9.72 12.67
CA PRO A 40 -7.14 10.72 12.89
C PRO A 40 -7.40 10.99 14.39
N VAL A 41 -6.82 10.16 15.28
CA VAL A 41 -7.02 10.26 16.73
C VAL A 41 -6.03 11.24 17.38
N ASP A 42 -4.77 11.23 16.94
CA ASP A 42 -3.69 12.01 17.57
C ASP A 42 -2.76 12.72 16.58
N GLY A 43 -3.04 12.62 15.27
CA GLY A 43 -2.28 13.29 14.20
C GLY A 43 -0.88 12.70 13.97
N LYS A 44 -0.50 11.64 14.69
CA LYS A 44 0.82 11.04 14.55
C LYS A 44 0.87 10.10 13.36
N THR A 45 1.89 10.25 12.53
CA THR A 45 2.16 9.34 11.41
C THR A 45 2.44 7.95 11.92
N PHE A 46 1.66 6.98 11.46
CA PHE A 46 1.82 5.57 11.85
C PHE A 46 2.23 4.68 10.67
N CYS A 47 2.03 5.11 9.42
CA CYS A 47 2.57 4.46 8.25
C CYS A 47 2.77 5.45 7.10
N GLU A 48 3.56 5.02 6.12
CA GLU A 48 3.72 5.70 4.84
C GLU A 48 3.12 4.87 3.71
N VAL A 49 2.46 5.54 2.76
CA VAL A 49 1.86 4.93 1.57
C VAL A 49 2.43 5.58 0.31
N PRO A 50 2.59 4.83 -0.80
CA PRO A 50 3.17 5.38 -2.02
C PRO A 50 2.27 6.47 -2.61
N ARG A 51 2.89 7.56 -3.08
CA ARG A 51 2.22 8.61 -3.86
C ARG A 51 2.33 8.24 -5.34
N SER A 52 1.45 7.35 -5.77
CA SER A 52 1.42 6.85 -7.15
C SER A 52 1.07 7.95 -8.14
N THR A 53 1.72 7.89 -9.30
CA THR A 53 1.54 8.83 -10.41
C THR A 53 0.89 8.14 -11.61
N ALA A 54 0.64 8.89 -12.69
CA ALA A 54 0.15 8.31 -13.94
C ALA A 54 1.07 7.20 -14.49
N ALA A 55 2.38 7.26 -14.21
CA ALA A 55 3.34 6.24 -14.60
C ALA A 55 3.08 4.90 -13.86
N ASP A 56 2.80 4.95 -12.56
CA ASP A 56 2.46 3.76 -11.76
C ASP A 56 1.14 3.12 -12.22
N ILE A 57 0.14 3.96 -12.57
CA ILE A 57 -1.15 3.49 -13.10
C ILE A 57 -0.93 2.79 -14.44
N THR A 58 -0.15 3.41 -15.33
CA THR A 58 0.16 2.84 -16.64
C THR A 58 0.93 1.53 -16.51
N ALA A 59 1.90 1.45 -15.60
CA ALA A 59 2.63 0.21 -15.31
C ALA A 59 1.70 -0.89 -14.78
N ALA A 60 0.75 -0.54 -13.90
CA ALA A 60 -0.26 -1.46 -13.40
C ALA A 60 -1.16 -2.01 -14.50
N ASP A 61 -1.64 -1.15 -15.40
CA ASP A 61 -2.50 -1.55 -16.51
C ASP A 61 -1.77 -2.45 -17.51
N ILE A 62 -0.52 -2.12 -17.84
CA ILE A 62 0.31 -2.93 -18.74
C ILE A 62 0.56 -4.31 -18.11
N ASP A 63 1.00 -4.36 -16.85
CA ASP A 63 1.33 -5.64 -16.21
C ASP A 63 0.08 -6.52 -16.06
N LEU A 64 -1.06 -5.94 -15.65
CA LEU A 64 -2.32 -6.67 -15.54
C LEU A 64 -2.84 -7.18 -16.89
N ALA A 65 -2.60 -6.44 -17.98
CA ALA A 65 -2.98 -6.85 -19.34
C ALA A 65 -2.18 -8.06 -19.82
N LEU A 66 -0.98 -8.28 -19.29
CA LEU A 66 -0.15 -9.46 -19.59
C LEU A 66 -0.56 -10.69 -18.78
N ILE A 67 -1.41 -10.55 -17.76
CA ILE A 67 -1.85 -11.65 -16.89
C ILE A 67 -3.25 -12.13 -17.31
N PRO A 68 -3.43 -13.42 -17.68
CA PRO A 68 -4.74 -14.00 -17.96
C PRO A 68 -5.71 -13.77 -16.80
N PRO A 69 -7.02 -13.51 -17.05
CA PRO A 69 -7.98 -13.23 -15.98
C PRO A 69 -8.03 -14.29 -14.86
N ALA A 70 -7.83 -15.57 -15.20
CA ALA A 70 -7.80 -16.68 -14.25
C ALA A 70 -6.59 -16.65 -13.31
N ASP A 71 -5.49 -16.04 -13.74
CA ASP A 71 -4.20 -16.03 -13.04
C ASP A 71 -3.92 -14.67 -12.36
N ARG A 72 -4.89 -13.75 -12.41
CA ARG A 72 -4.72 -12.43 -11.81
C ARG A 72 -4.50 -12.54 -10.29
N PRO A 73 -3.48 -11.85 -9.78
CA PRO A 73 -3.10 -11.95 -8.37
C PRO A 73 -4.20 -11.38 -7.49
N ARG A 74 -4.57 -12.12 -6.45
CA ARG A 74 -5.43 -11.60 -5.39
C ARG A 74 -4.58 -10.78 -4.44
N VAL A 75 -5.03 -9.59 -4.09
CA VAL A 75 -4.42 -8.81 -3.02
C VAL A 75 -4.52 -9.61 -1.73
N ARG A 76 -3.41 -10.17 -1.27
CA ARG A 76 -3.24 -10.59 0.11
C ARG A 76 -2.38 -9.51 0.77
N GLY A 77 -2.92 -8.87 1.79
CA GLY A 77 -2.14 -7.94 2.60
C GLY A 77 -0.93 -8.64 3.22
N PRO A 78 0.13 -7.89 3.56
CA PRO A 78 1.12 -8.39 4.51
C PRO A 78 0.48 -8.76 5.85
#